data_AF-A0A957F1W2-F1
#
_entry.id   AF-A0A957F1W2-F1
#
_cell.length_a   1.000
_cell.length_b   1.000
_cell.length_c   1.000
_cell.angle_alpha   90.00
_cell.angle_beta   90.00
_cell.angle_gamma   90.00
#
_symmetry.space_group_name_H-M   'P 1'
#
loop_
_entity.id
_entity.type
_entity.pdbx_description
1 polymer ?
#
loop_
_entity_poly.entity_id
_entity_poly.type
_entity_poly.pdbx_seq_one_letter_code
_entity_poly.pdbx_strand_id
1 'polypeptide(L)'
;VDVRFAKPVDEPIFALTIRTPDGRVVYDTTTRWMGVQTPRFAAGERCRVLFDIDVNLVDGSYDLGADVAASDLSHYYDRLERALSFWVKGTDGAQGIADLDARVTFAAAELVSAETAA
;
A
#
# COMPACT_ATOMS: atom_id res chain seq x y z
N VAL A 1 5.15 -8.20 10.36
CA VAL A 1 4.82 -7.97 11.78
C VAL A 1 4.54 -9.30 12.47
N ASP A 2 5.04 -9.51 13.69
CA ASP A 2 4.70 -10.69 14.50
C ASP A 2 3.51 -10.37 15.40
N VAL A 3 2.48 -11.22 15.37
CA VAL A 3 1.22 -11.03 16.11
C VAL A 3 1.07 -12.16 17.12
N ARG A 4 0.62 -11.82 18.33
CA ARG A 4 0.28 -12.79 19.38
C ARG A 4 -1.20 -12.66 19.75
N PHE A 5 -1.91 -13.77 19.77
CA PHE A 5 -3.34 -13.80 20.10
C PHE A 5 -3.54 -14.13 21.58
N ALA A 6 -4.10 -13.20 22.35
CA ALA A 6 -4.38 -13.45 23.78
C ALA A 6 -5.68 -14.23 24.02
N LYS A 7 -6.57 -14.26 23.02
CA LYS A 7 -7.87 -14.94 23.01
C LYS A 7 -8.11 -15.56 21.63
N PRO A 8 -9.08 -16.47 21.46
CA PRO A 8 -9.47 -16.93 20.14
C PRO A 8 -9.93 -15.76 19.25
N VAL A 9 -9.50 -15.75 17.99
CA VAL A 9 -9.85 -14.73 17.00
C VAL A 9 -10.17 -15.42 15.68
N ASP A 10 -11.37 -15.18 15.17
CA ASP A 10 -11.85 -15.78 13.93
C ASP A 10 -11.62 -14.87 12.74
N GLU A 11 -10.77 -15.32 11.80
CA GLU A 11 -10.57 -14.72 10.48
C GLU A 11 -10.29 -13.20 10.53
N PRO A 12 -9.31 -12.74 11.34
CA PRO A 12 -9.07 -11.32 11.54
C PRO A 12 -8.65 -10.62 10.25
N ILE A 13 -8.93 -9.33 10.16
CA ILE A 13 -8.48 -8.50 9.04
C ILE A 13 -7.16 -7.85 9.44
N PHE A 14 -6.11 -8.07 8.65
CA PHE A 14 -4.84 -7.37 8.80
C PHE A 14 -4.78 -6.22 7.80
N ALA A 15 -4.36 -5.05 8.26
CA ALA A 15 -4.24 -3.86 7.43
C ALA A 15 -2.80 -3.32 7.41
N LEU A 16 -2.45 -2.69 6.30
CA LEU A 16 -1.22 -1.92 6.12
C LEU A 16 -1.60 -0.57 5.54
N THR A 17 -1.16 0.51 6.18
CA THR A 17 -1.34 1.87 5.66
C THR A 17 0.01 2.57 5.52
N ILE A 18 0.20 3.32 4.45
CA ILE A 18 1.33 4.25 4.27
C ILE A 18 0.78 5.67 4.20
N ARG A 19 1.41 6.58 4.94
CA ARG A 19 1.01 7.99 5.04
C ARG A 19 2.21 8.91 4.82
N THR A 20 1.94 10.12 4.37
CA THR A 20 2.89 11.23 4.50
C THR A 20 2.94 11.71 5.96
N PRO A 21 3.95 12.50 6.36
CA PRO A 21 4.14 12.89 7.76
C PRO A 21 3.00 13.73 8.33
N ASP A 22 2.33 14.52 7.48
CA ASP A 22 1.13 15.32 7.78
C ASP A 22 -0.17 14.46 7.85
N GLY A 23 -0.06 13.15 7.66
CA GLY A 23 -1.12 12.17 7.92
C GLY A 23 -1.97 11.80 6.70
N ARG A 24 -1.72 12.38 5.52
CA ARG A 24 -2.43 12.02 4.29
C ARG A 24 -2.14 10.57 3.92
N VAL A 25 -3.20 9.81 3.62
CA VAL A 25 -3.07 8.42 3.16
C VAL A 25 -2.48 8.41 1.75
N VAL A 26 -1.38 7.68 1.59
CA VAL A 26 -0.72 7.41 0.31
C VAL A 26 -1.20 6.07 -0.25
N TYR A 27 -1.22 5.04 0.61
CA TYR A 27 -1.68 3.71 0.28
C TYR A 27 -2.34 3.08 1.49
N ASP A 28 -3.38 2.29 1.27
CA ASP A 28 -4.06 1.55 2.33
C ASP A 28 -4.60 0.25 1.73
N THR A 29 -4.35 -0.87 2.40
CA THR A 29 -4.89 -2.15 1.99
C THR A 29 -5.17 -3.05 3.18
N THR A 30 -6.04 -4.02 2.97
CA THR A 30 -6.41 -5.01 3.97
C THR A 30 -6.49 -6.39 3.34
N THR A 31 -6.29 -7.45 4.13
CA THR A 31 -6.51 -8.82 3.66
C THR A 31 -7.91 -9.00 3.07
N ARG A 32 -8.92 -8.31 3.61
CA ARG A 32 -10.30 -8.31 3.09
C ARG A 32 -10.40 -7.69 1.68
N TRP A 33 -9.83 -6.51 1.46
CA TRP A 33 -9.87 -5.86 0.14
C TRP A 33 -9.07 -6.63 -0.91
N MET A 34 -8.00 -7.30 -0.48
CA MET A 34 -7.19 -8.18 -1.33
C MET A 34 -7.83 -9.55 -1.61
N GLY A 35 -8.95 -9.89 -0.97
CA GLY A 35 -9.57 -11.21 -1.08
C GLY A 35 -8.74 -12.34 -0.45
N VAL A 36 -7.82 -12.01 0.47
CA VAL A 36 -6.99 -12.98 1.18
C VAL A 36 -7.77 -13.51 2.38
N GLN A 37 -8.06 -14.81 2.37
CA GLN A 37 -8.65 -15.49 3.53
C GLN A 37 -7.63 -15.57 4.66
N THR A 38 -8.05 -15.17 5.86
CA THR A 38 -7.23 -15.27 7.07
C THR A 38 -7.74 -16.44 7.92
N PRO A 39 -6.85 -17.20 8.58
CA PRO A 39 -7.27 -18.34 9.37
C PRO A 39 -7.85 -17.91 10.72
N ARG A 40 -8.40 -18.86 11.45
CA ARG A 40 -8.74 -18.70 12.86
C ARG A 40 -7.49 -18.94 13.70
N PHE A 41 -7.32 -18.15 14.75
CA PHE A 41 -6.20 -18.25 15.67
C PHE A 41 -6.69 -18.57 17.07
N ALA A 42 -6.06 -19.55 17.72
CA ALA A 42 -6.35 -19.90 19.10
C ALA A 42 -5.63 -18.97 20.09
N ALA A 43 -6.09 -18.96 21.34
CA ALA A 43 -5.41 -18.23 22.41
C ALA A 43 -3.98 -18.78 22.62
N GLY A 44 -3.01 -17.88 22.69
CA GLY A 44 -1.59 -18.19 22.86
C GLY A 44 -0.81 -18.34 21.54
N GLU A 45 -1.49 -18.49 20.40
CA GLU A 45 -0.84 -18.63 19.10
C GLU A 45 -0.12 -17.35 18.66
N ARG A 46 0.82 -17.54 17.73
CA ARG A 46 1.56 -16.47 17.07
C ARG A 46 1.54 -16.68 15.56
N CYS A 47 1.44 -15.59 14.82
CA CYS A 47 1.62 -15.61 13.38
C CYS A 47 2.52 -14.46 12.93
N ARG A 48 3.17 -14.66 11.79
CA ARG A 48 3.93 -13.61 11.10
C ARG A 48 3.13 -13.19 9.87
N VAL A 49 2.79 -11.90 9.82
CA VAL A 49 2.13 -11.29 8.66
C VAL A 49 3.17 -10.55 7.83
N LEU A 50 3.20 -10.86 6.54
CA LEU A 50 4.10 -10.26 5.56
C LEU A 50 3.24 -9.62 4.46
N PHE A 51 3.41 -8.32 4.28
CA PHE A 51 2.93 -7.61 3.09
C PHE A 51 4.16 -7.38 2.21
N ASP A 52 4.10 -7.93 1.00
CA ASP A 52 5.12 -7.70 -0.03
C ASP A 52 4.62 -6.60 -0.96
N ILE A 53 5.40 -5.52 -1.08
CA ILE A 53 5.01 -4.32 -1.82
C ILE A 53 6.20 -3.76 -2.60
N ASP A 54 5.94 -3.36 -3.85
CA ASP A 54 6.85 -2.52 -4.61
C ASP A 54 6.64 -1.06 -4.19
N VAL A 55 7.64 -0.49 -3.51
CA VAL A 55 7.57 0.90 -3.01
C VAL A 55 7.95 1.88 -4.11
N ASN A 56 7.02 2.12 -5.04
CA ASN A 56 7.15 3.10 -6.12
C ASN A 56 6.70 4.50 -5.65
N LEU A 57 7.34 5.00 -4.60
CA LEU A 57 7.09 6.34 -4.04
C LEU A 57 8.22 7.29 -4.45
N VAL A 58 7.90 8.57 -4.59
CA VAL A 58 8.94 9.58 -4.83
C VAL A 58 9.71 9.90 -3.55
N ASP A 59 10.83 10.61 -3.69
CA ASP A 59 11.72 10.98 -2.59
C ASP A 59 10.96 11.68 -1.44
N GLY A 60 11.18 11.24 -0.20
CA GLY A 60 10.57 11.83 0.98
C GLY A 60 10.40 10.90 2.18
N SER A 61 9.85 11.47 3.27
CA SER A 61 9.48 10.76 4.50
C SER A 61 8.07 10.20 4.42
N TYR A 62 7.89 9.00 4.97
CA TYR A 62 6.60 8.33 5.08
C TYR A 62 6.47 7.60 6.43
N ASP A 63 5.24 7.31 6.82
CA ASP A 63 4.91 6.51 7.99
C ASP A 63 4.10 5.29 7.58
N LEU A 64 4.46 4.15 8.16
CA LEU A 64 3.77 2.88 8.01
C LEU A 64 2.94 2.61 9.26
N GLY A 65 1.66 2.32 9.06
CA GLY A 65 0.74 1.82 10.06
C GLY A 65 0.35 0.37 9.80
N ALA A 66 -0.01 -0.33 10.87
CA ALA A 66 -0.47 -1.71 10.81
C ALA A 66 -1.56 -1.96 11.84
N ASP A 67 -2.65 -2.59 11.41
CA ASP A 67 -3.81 -2.81 12.26
C ASP A 67 -4.27 -4.27 12.18
N VAL A 68 -4.87 -4.75 13.27
CA VAL A 68 -5.59 -6.03 13.32
C VAL A 68 -7.02 -5.74 13.74
N ALA A 69 -7.99 -6.03 12.89
CA ALA A 69 -9.40 -5.80 13.14
C ALA A 69 -10.21 -7.10 13.18
N ALA A 70 -11.37 -7.04 13.83
CA ALA A 70 -12.36 -8.10 13.77
C ALA A 70 -12.86 -8.31 12.34
N SER A 71 -13.23 -9.55 12.00
CA SER A 71 -13.71 -9.95 10.67
C SER A 71 -14.95 -9.17 10.22
N ASP A 72 -15.80 -8.77 11.17
CA ASP A 72 -16.99 -7.95 10.97
C ASP A 72 -16.74 -6.43 11.00
N LEU A 73 -15.47 -6.00 11.16
CA LEU A 73 -15.04 -4.61 11.33
C LEU A 73 -15.66 -3.89 12.55
N SER A 74 -16.20 -4.63 13.53
CA SER A 74 -16.81 -4.05 14.73
C SER A 74 -15.81 -3.32 15.63
N HIS A 75 -14.54 -3.77 15.64
CA HIS A 75 -13.48 -3.19 16.44
C HIS A 75 -12.09 -3.52 15.88
N TYR A 76 -11.10 -2.76 16.33
CA TYR A 76 -9.69 -3.10 16.22
C TYR A 76 -9.27 -3.91 17.45
N TYR A 77 -8.57 -5.02 17.25
CA TYR A 77 -7.84 -5.71 18.31
C TYR A 77 -6.57 -4.96 18.68
N ASP A 78 -5.88 -4.43 17.68
CA ASP A 78 -4.72 -3.56 17.84
C ASP A 78 -4.66 -2.58 16.66
N ARG A 79 -4.14 -1.38 16.90
CA ARG A 79 -4.09 -0.30 15.91
C ARG A 79 -2.81 0.52 16.10
N LEU A 80 -1.88 0.37 15.17
CA LEU A 80 -0.59 1.05 15.21
C LEU A 80 -0.53 2.07 14.06
N GLU A 81 -0.99 3.28 14.30
CA GLU A 81 -1.11 4.30 13.23
C GLU A 81 0.22 4.73 12.62
N ARG A 82 1.31 4.69 13.39
CA ARG A 82 2.69 5.02 12.97
C ARG A 82 3.68 4.03 13.58
N ALA A 83 3.58 2.77 13.17
CA ALA A 83 4.43 1.69 13.66
C ALA A 83 5.92 1.89 13.28
N LEU A 84 6.17 2.53 12.13
CA LEU A 84 7.52 2.80 11.61
C LEU A 84 7.50 4.06 10.73
N SER A 85 8.50 4.92 10.87
CA SER A 85 8.78 5.98 9.90
C SER A 85 9.97 5.57 9.01
N PHE A 86 9.91 5.89 7.73
CA PHE A 86 10.97 5.56 6.77
C PHE A 86 11.16 6.67 5.74
N TRP A 87 12.34 6.73 5.14
CA TRP A 87 12.66 7.63 4.04
C TRP A 87 12.78 6.82 2.74
N VAL A 88 12.17 7.32 1.67
CA VAL A 88 12.36 6.80 0.32
C VAL A 88 13.32 7.73 -0.40
N LYS A 89 14.38 7.16 -0.97
CA LYS A 89 15.25 7.88 -1.89
C LYS A 89 14.74 7.63 -3.31
N GLY A 90 14.09 8.63 -3.89
CA GLY A 90 13.52 8.55 -5.24
C GLY A 90 14.57 8.67 -6.35
N THR A 91 14.11 8.56 -7.60
CA THR A 91 14.90 8.80 -8.81
C THR A 91 14.50 10.10 -9.50
N ASP A 92 15.45 10.72 -10.19
CA ASP A 92 15.19 11.89 -11.04
C ASP A 92 14.38 11.44 -12.27
N GLY A 93 13.05 11.58 -12.22
CA GLY A 93 12.17 11.15 -13.32
C GLY A 93 10.68 11.36 -13.10
N ALA A 94 10.23 11.45 -11.85
CA ALA A 94 8.84 11.69 -11.48
C ALA A 94 8.71 12.82 -10.43
N GLN A 95 7.54 13.45 -10.39
CA GLN A 95 7.12 14.38 -9.34
C GLN A 95 5.75 13.97 -8.81
N GLY A 96 5.45 14.30 -7.55
CA GLY A 96 4.17 13.99 -6.92
C GLY A 96 4.33 13.20 -5.62
N ILE A 97 3.57 12.12 -5.46
CA ILE A 97 3.65 11.21 -4.30
C ILE A 97 4.12 9.80 -4.74
N ALA A 98 3.78 9.38 -5.96
CA ALA A 98 4.12 8.07 -6.50
C ALA A 98 4.87 8.22 -7.83
N ASP A 99 5.80 7.31 -8.07
CA ASP A 99 6.37 7.05 -9.38
C ASP A 99 5.50 5.98 -10.07
N LEU A 100 4.89 6.32 -11.21
CA LEU A 100 4.02 5.41 -11.95
C LEU A 100 4.75 4.64 -13.06
N ASP A 101 6.08 4.68 -13.09
CA ASP A 101 6.93 4.03 -14.10
C ASP A 101 6.53 4.37 -15.54
N ALA A 102 6.37 5.67 -15.82
CA ALA A 102 5.93 6.14 -17.13
C ALA A 102 6.94 5.78 -18.24
N ARG A 103 6.45 5.20 -19.33
CA ARG A 103 7.24 4.85 -20.51
C ARG A 103 6.78 5.66 -21.71
N VAL A 104 7.71 6.36 -22.36
CA VAL A 104 7.43 7.21 -23.54
C VAL A 104 8.08 6.60 -24.77
N THR A 105 7.31 6.46 -25.85
CA THR A 105 7.81 6.04 -27.17
C THR A 105 7.42 7.08 -28.21
N PHE A 106 8.30 7.32 -29.18
CA PHE A 106 8.05 8.22 -30.30
C PHE A 106 7.94 7.42 -31.59
N ALA A 107 6.91 7.69 -32.39
CA ALA A 107 6.77 7.20 -33.75
C ALA A 107 6.75 8.38 -34.72
N ALA A 108 7.30 8.21 -35.92
CA ALA A 108 7.18 9.22 -36.97
C ALA A 108 5.70 9.42 -37.29
N ALA A 109 5.20 10.65 -37.19
CA ALA A 109 3.89 11.00 -37.70
C ALA A 109 3.99 11.12 -39.22
N GLU A 110 3.15 10.41 -39.98
CA GLU A 110 2.97 10.71 -41.39
C GLU A 110 2.47 12.15 -41.51
N LEU A 111 3.28 13.02 -42.11
CA LEU A 111 2.81 14.30 -42.60
C LEU A 111 1.77 13.99 -43.68
N VAL A 112 0.49 14.20 -43.37
CA VAL A 112 -0.52 14.29 -44.42
C VAL A 112 -0.18 15.54 -45.22
N SER A 113 0.49 15.34 -46.34
CA SER A 113 0.71 16.37 -47.35
C SER A 113 -0.66 16.95 -47.70
N ALA A 114 -0.87 18.23 -47.40
CA ALA A 114 -2.01 18.95 -47.92
C ALA A 114 -1.82 19.06 -49.44
N GLU A 115 -2.40 18.12 -50.20
CA GLU A 115 -2.49 18.25 -51.66
C GLU A 115 -3.43 19.40 -52.01
N THR A 116 -2.78 20.48 -52.42
CA THR A 116 -3.10 21.41 -53.51
C THR A 116 -4.52 21.37 -54.09
N ALA A 117 -5.29 22.42 -53.82
CA ALA A 117 -6.42 22.84 -54.65
C ALA A 117 -6.26 24.33 -55.02
N ALA A 118 -5.70 24.57 -56.20
CA ALA A 118 -5.89 25.78 -57.00
C ALA A 118 -5.52 25.48 -58.46
#